data_AF-A0A3M3S041-F1
#
_entry.id   AF-A0A3M3S041-F1
#
_cell.length_a   1.000
_cell.length_b   1.000
_cell.length_c   1.000
_cell.angle_alpha   90.00
_cell.angle_beta   90.00
_cell.angle_gamma   90.00
#
_symmetry.space_group_name_H-M   'P 1'
#
loop_
_entity.id
_entity.type
_entity.pdbx_description
1 polymer ?
#
loop_
_entity_poly.entity_id
_entity_poly.type
_entity_poly.pdbx_seq_one_letter_code
_entity_poly.pdbx_strand_id
1 'polypeptide(L)'
;MIYAELAPPDVQIDCFLPIKRQNPSDPRSATQSAGQRCFSGVAQPCRQLFRQILLSTCGMMKAHFHAQEMPMPALLYKADPARAERWRVLFAEHAPDIEWRVWPDIGDPADIHYLGAWLAPDDVQTLLPNLKVLFALSAGVDQLDLSRIPKSLPVVRLLDPGISHGMCEYASFAVLSLHREMLRYRQQQNEGVWKAHPLIPAHKRRVGVMGLGLQAQHILSSLKPFGFELSGWARREHHIDGVACYAGDEQRDAFLGQCDILLCVLPLTGQTEGILNRHLFERLPKGAALINMGRGGHLVEADLLEALDSGQLSAAVLDVLQQEPASAEHPFWKHPKILLTPHVAAMTQPESAFPGLLDNIRRFERGEAMQGQVDRGQGY
;
A
#
# COMPACT_ATOMS: atom_id res chain seq x y z
N MET A 1 -18.14 -22.34 -21.07
CA MET A 1 -19.13 -22.11 -22.14
C MET A 1 -20.52 -22.11 -21.52
N ILE A 2 -21.33 -21.09 -21.85
CA ILE A 2 -22.77 -20.86 -21.57
C ILE A 2 -23.07 -20.26 -20.16
N TYR A 3 -23.19 -18.93 -19.99
CA TYR A 3 -24.30 -17.96 -20.28
C TYR A 3 -25.53 -18.13 -19.34
N ALA A 4 -26.28 -17.15 -18.81
CA ALA A 4 -26.33 -15.67 -18.88
C ALA A 4 -27.34 -15.13 -17.82
N GLU A 5 -27.37 -13.79 -17.66
CA GLU A 5 -28.51 -12.90 -17.33
C GLU A 5 -29.15 -12.87 -15.92
N LEU A 6 -29.20 -11.67 -15.32
CA LEU A 6 -30.39 -10.81 -15.29
C LEU A 6 -30.08 -9.43 -14.68
N ALA A 7 -30.33 -8.37 -15.45
CA ALA A 7 -30.49 -6.99 -14.99
C ALA A 7 -31.98 -6.59 -15.16
N PRO A 8 -32.54 -5.67 -14.35
CA PRO A 8 -33.87 -5.11 -14.62
C PRO A 8 -33.81 -3.67 -15.20
N PRO A 9 -34.83 -3.25 -15.97
CA PRO A 9 -34.84 -2.03 -16.78
C PRO A 9 -35.58 -0.83 -16.15
N ASP A 10 -35.24 0.35 -16.67
CA ASP A 10 -36.03 1.56 -16.94
C ASP A 10 -37.21 1.97 -16.02
N VAL A 11 -37.09 3.18 -15.46
CA VAL A 11 -38.22 4.03 -15.09
C VAL A 11 -38.10 5.36 -15.82
N GLN A 12 -39.02 5.60 -16.76
CA GLN A 12 -39.30 6.91 -17.36
C GLN A 12 -40.07 7.79 -16.37
N ILE A 13 -39.67 9.06 -16.25
CA ILE A 13 -40.57 10.14 -15.82
C ILE A 13 -40.35 11.31 -16.78
N ASP A 14 -41.42 11.67 -17.49
CA ASP A 14 -41.49 12.86 -18.32
C ASP A 14 -42.80 13.59 -17.97
N CYS A 15 -42.72 14.89 -17.61
CA CYS A 15 -43.79 15.89 -17.79
C CYS A 15 -43.35 17.32 -17.37
N PHE A 16 -43.02 18.15 -18.38
CA PHE A 16 -43.46 19.54 -18.66
C PHE A 16 -43.40 20.66 -17.58
N LEU A 17 -42.46 21.64 -17.66
CA LEU A 17 -42.46 23.01 -18.30
C LEU A 17 -42.99 24.18 -17.38
N PRO A 18 -42.68 25.50 -17.60
CA PRO A 18 -41.97 26.17 -18.72
C PRO A 18 -40.92 27.29 -18.41
N ILE A 19 -39.96 27.43 -19.35
CA ILE A 19 -39.44 28.63 -20.06
C ILE A 19 -39.50 30.03 -19.40
N LYS A 20 -38.35 30.72 -19.33
CA LYS A 20 -38.18 32.12 -19.80
C LYS A 20 -36.79 32.37 -20.42
N ARG A 21 -36.79 32.80 -21.68
CA ARG A 21 -35.66 33.31 -22.47
C ARG A 21 -35.23 34.70 -21.98
N GLN A 22 -33.94 35.03 -22.13
CA GLN A 22 -33.49 36.33 -22.66
C GLN A 22 -31.99 36.29 -23.06
N ASN A 23 -31.75 36.62 -24.33
CA ASN A 23 -30.55 37.15 -24.99
C ASN A 23 -31.11 38.28 -25.91
N PRO A 24 -30.38 39.23 -26.56
CA PRO A 24 -28.95 39.26 -26.91
C PRO A 24 -28.30 40.68 -26.93
N SER A 25 -27.04 40.81 -27.39
CA SER A 25 -26.39 41.94 -28.15
C SER A 25 -24.88 42.01 -27.82
N ASP A 26 -23.90 42.32 -28.67
CA ASP A 26 -23.68 42.48 -30.12
C ASP A 26 -22.12 42.60 -30.29
N PRO A 27 -21.50 42.33 -31.46
CA PRO A 27 -20.06 42.13 -31.66
C PRO A 27 -19.36 43.31 -32.36
N ARG A 28 -18.01 43.25 -32.43
CA ARG A 28 -17.07 43.90 -33.40
C ARG A 28 -15.64 43.76 -32.84
N SER A 29 -14.52 43.67 -33.57
CA SER A 29 -14.14 43.44 -34.97
C SER A 29 -12.62 43.68 -35.05
N ALA A 30 -11.85 42.86 -35.78
CA ALA A 30 -10.65 43.24 -36.55
C ALA A 30 -10.12 41.99 -37.27
N THR A 31 -10.44 41.69 -38.54
CA THR A 31 -9.85 42.20 -39.80
C THR A 31 -8.32 42.24 -39.85
N GLN A 32 -7.69 41.37 -40.65
CA GLN A 32 -7.23 41.71 -41.99
C GLN A 32 -6.68 40.48 -42.75
N SER A 33 -6.62 40.65 -44.07
CA SER A 33 -6.77 39.65 -45.12
C SER A 33 -5.67 39.77 -46.18
N ALA A 34 -5.64 38.75 -47.06
CA ALA A 34 -5.10 38.73 -48.43
C ALA A 34 -3.58 38.49 -48.57
N GLY A 35 -3.08 37.74 -49.56
CA GLY A 35 -3.71 37.05 -50.68
C GLY A 35 -2.66 36.47 -51.65
N GLN A 36 -2.89 35.24 -52.10
CA GLN A 36 -2.64 34.63 -53.43
C GLN A 36 -1.50 35.15 -54.33
N ARG A 37 -0.67 34.23 -54.87
CA ARG A 37 -0.79 33.72 -56.27
C ARG A 37 0.22 32.62 -56.62
N CYS A 38 -0.21 31.83 -57.60
CA CYS A 38 0.28 30.55 -58.13
C CYS A 38 1.63 30.58 -58.86
N PHE A 39 2.28 29.40 -58.98
CA PHE A 39 2.74 28.86 -60.27
C PHE A 39 2.84 27.31 -60.21
N SER A 40 2.29 26.68 -61.25
CA SER A 40 2.30 25.24 -61.57
C SER A 40 3.44 24.91 -62.55
N GLY A 41 3.97 23.68 -62.54
CA GLY A 41 4.81 23.18 -63.64
C GLY A 41 5.72 21.99 -63.27
N VAL A 42 5.56 20.89 -64.00
CA VAL A 42 6.12 19.54 -63.82
C VAL A 42 7.46 19.36 -64.56
N ALA A 43 8.42 18.60 -64.00
CA ALA A 43 9.25 17.62 -64.73
C ALA A 43 10.22 16.83 -63.80
N GLN A 44 10.07 15.49 -63.78
CA GLN A 44 11.05 14.47 -63.38
C GLN A 44 12.05 14.19 -64.55
N PRO A 45 13.28 13.65 -64.37
CA PRO A 45 13.48 12.29 -63.83
C PRO A 45 14.81 12.00 -63.08
N CYS A 46 14.76 11.15 -62.04
CA CYS A 46 15.94 10.38 -61.60
C CYS A 46 15.49 9.11 -60.83
N ARG A 47 15.17 8.05 -61.56
CA ARG A 47 14.77 6.73 -61.00
C ARG A 47 15.49 5.56 -61.70
N GLN A 48 16.76 5.74 -62.06
CA GLN A 48 17.50 4.71 -62.81
C GLN A 48 18.94 4.44 -62.34
N LEU A 49 19.32 4.83 -61.12
CA LEU A 49 20.68 4.62 -60.61
C LEU A 49 20.81 3.84 -59.29
N PHE A 50 19.76 3.15 -58.83
CA PHE A 50 19.80 2.42 -57.54
C PHE A 50 19.51 0.92 -57.62
N ARG A 51 19.50 0.33 -58.83
CA ARG A 51 19.16 -1.09 -59.04
C ARG A 51 20.29 -1.97 -59.58
N GLN A 52 21.53 -1.48 -59.63
CA GLN A 52 22.63 -2.18 -60.30
C GLN A 52 23.89 -2.44 -59.46
N ILE A 53 23.83 -2.25 -58.13
CA ILE A 53 24.92 -2.64 -57.21
C ILE A 53 24.31 -3.46 -56.07
N LEU A 54 23.72 -4.60 -56.41
CA LEU A 54 23.23 -5.59 -55.43
C LEU A 54 23.40 -7.05 -55.89
N LEU A 55 24.21 -7.32 -56.92
CA LEU A 55 24.42 -8.68 -57.43
C LEU A 55 25.85 -8.85 -57.98
N SER A 56 26.88 -8.73 -57.15
CA SER A 56 28.16 -9.42 -57.41
C SER A 56 29.05 -9.37 -56.17
N THR A 57 28.90 -10.38 -55.30
CA THR A 57 29.89 -10.96 -54.37
C THR A 57 29.15 -11.69 -53.26
N CYS A 58 28.49 -12.78 -53.64
CA CYS A 58 28.12 -13.84 -52.71
C CYS A 58 29.36 -14.75 -52.55
N GLY A 59 29.73 -15.04 -51.31
CA GLY A 59 30.55 -16.22 -50.99
C GLY A 59 31.87 -15.93 -50.29
N MET A 60 31.85 -15.81 -48.97
CA MET A 60 32.61 -16.66 -48.04
C MET A 60 32.49 -16.15 -46.58
N MET A 61 32.35 -17.11 -45.65
CA MET A 61 32.40 -16.96 -44.19
C MET A 61 31.21 -16.29 -43.49
N LYS A 62 30.06 -16.99 -43.44
CA LYS A 62 29.17 -16.92 -42.26
C LYS A 62 29.74 -17.83 -41.18
N ALA A 63 30.66 -17.32 -40.36
CA ALA A 63 30.93 -17.92 -39.06
C ALA A 63 29.63 -17.84 -38.25
N HIS A 64 29.01 -18.98 -38.00
CA HIS A 64 27.90 -19.10 -37.06
C HIS A 64 28.47 -18.87 -35.66
N PHE A 65 28.43 -17.62 -35.19
CA PHE A 65 28.39 -17.37 -33.76
C PHE A 65 27.00 -17.79 -33.29
N HIS A 66 26.88 -19.04 -32.83
CA HIS A 66 25.92 -19.33 -31.76
C HIS A 66 26.41 -18.54 -30.55
N ALA A 67 25.98 -17.28 -30.43
CA ALA A 67 25.77 -16.75 -29.09
C ALA A 67 24.71 -17.67 -28.49
N GLN A 68 25.11 -18.56 -27.58
CA GLN A 68 24.16 -19.12 -26.64
C GLN A 68 23.50 -17.89 -26.01
N GLU A 69 22.21 -17.67 -26.31
CA GLU A 69 21.40 -16.74 -25.54
C GLU A 69 21.51 -17.23 -24.10
N MET A 70 22.35 -16.55 -23.31
CA MET A 70 22.40 -16.76 -21.88
C MET A 70 20.96 -16.51 -21.40
N PRO A 71 20.32 -17.48 -20.72
CA PRO A 71 18.93 -17.33 -20.31
C PRO A 71 18.79 -16.04 -19.52
N MET A 72 17.89 -15.17 -19.98
CA MET A 72 17.65 -13.89 -19.32
C MET A 72 17.13 -14.18 -17.92
N PRO A 73 17.68 -13.54 -16.88
CA PRO A 73 17.18 -13.71 -15.53
C PRO A 73 15.72 -13.25 -15.47
N ALA A 74 14.84 -14.09 -14.92
CA ALA A 74 13.44 -13.74 -14.74
C ALA A 74 13.14 -13.33 -13.29
N LEU A 75 12.26 -12.33 -13.13
CA LEU A 75 11.59 -12.01 -11.89
C LEU A 75 10.14 -12.50 -11.94
N LEU A 76 9.78 -13.36 -11.01
CA LEU A 76 8.42 -13.85 -10.83
C LEU A 76 7.67 -13.04 -9.77
N TYR A 77 6.51 -12.49 -10.13
CA TYR A 77 5.62 -11.76 -9.22
C TYR A 77 4.47 -12.61 -8.73
N LYS A 78 4.32 -12.71 -7.40
CA LYS A 78 3.26 -13.45 -6.71
C LYS A 78 2.61 -12.57 -5.64
N ALA A 79 1.75 -11.67 -6.07
CA ALA A 79 0.86 -10.90 -5.22
C ALA A 79 -0.39 -10.45 -6.01
N ASP A 80 -1.01 -9.37 -5.58
CA ASP A 80 -2.23 -8.80 -6.16
C ASP A 80 -2.14 -8.61 -7.68
N PRO A 81 -3.03 -9.29 -8.46
CA PRO A 81 -3.08 -9.17 -9.91
C PRO A 81 -3.34 -7.75 -10.41
N ALA A 82 -4.08 -6.92 -9.65
CA ALA A 82 -4.41 -5.56 -10.07
C ALA A 82 -3.16 -4.68 -10.24
N ARG A 83 -2.08 -5.00 -9.51
CA ARG A 83 -0.80 -4.28 -9.56
C ARG A 83 0.21 -4.90 -10.52
N ALA A 84 0.02 -6.15 -10.94
CA ALA A 84 0.97 -6.90 -11.75
C ALA A 84 1.29 -6.19 -13.08
N GLU A 85 0.27 -5.62 -13.72
CA GLU A 85 0.45 -4.92 -15.00
C GLU A 85 1.34 -3.68 -14.85
N ARG A 86 1.22 -2.97 -13.72
CA ARG A 86 2.01 -1.77 -13.51
C ARG A 86 3.49 -2.08 -13.30
N TRP A 87 3.78 -3.14 -12.55
CA TRP A 87 5.15 -3.65 -12.44
C TRP A 87 5.72 -4.09 -13.79
N ARG A 88 4.93 -4.80 -14.61
CA ARG A 88 5.35 -5.23 -15.95
C ARG A 88 5.79 -4.06 -16.82
N VAL A 89 5.03 -2.96 -16.81
CA VAL A 89 5.39 -1.72 -17.54
C VAL A 89 6.71 -1.15 -17.04
N LEU A 90 6.90 -1.04 -15.72
CA LEU A 90 8.14 -0.50 -15.14
C LEU A 90 9.37 -1.35 -15.48
N PHE A 91 9.26 -2.67 -15.44
CA PHE A 91 10.33 -3.58 -15.87
C PHE A 91 10.65 -3.42 -17.36
N ALA A 92 9.63 -3.37 -18.22
CA ALA A 92 9.84 -3.17 -19.65
C ALA A 92 10.54 -1.83 -19.98
N GLU A 93 10.24 -0.77 -19.22
CA GLU A 93 10.81 0.56 -19.43
C GLU A 93 12.23 0.71 -18.88
N HIS A 94 12.53 0.11 -17.73
CA HIS A 94 13.74 0.42 -16.95
C HIS A 94 14.69 -0.77 -16.74
N ALA A 95 14.24 -1.99 -16.96
CA ALA A 95 15.04 -3.21 -16.82
C ALA A 95 14.65 -4.27 -17.86
N PRO A 96 14.73 -3.96 -19.17
CA PRO A 96 14.33 -4.89 -20.23
C PRO A 96 15.22 -6.14 -20.33
N ASP A 97 16.36 -6.13 -19.63
CA ASP A 97 17.25 -7.28 -19.46
C ASP A 97 16.79 -8.28 -18.39
N ILE A 98 15.72 -7.97 -17.65
CA ILE A 98 15.08 -8.86 -16.68
C ILE A 98 13.70 -9.22 -17.21
N GLU A 99 13.45 -10.51 -17.44
CA GLU A 99 12.13 -10.96 -17.88
C GLU A 99 11.13 -10.85 -16.72
N TRP A 100 9.99 -10.20 -16.94
CA TRP A 100 8.92 -10.11 -15.96
C TRP A 100 7.88 -11.21 -16.18
N ARG A 101 7.65 -12.05 -15.15
CA ARG A 101 6.63 -13.11 -15.15
C ARG A 101 5.66 -12.92 -13.98
N VAL A 102 4.42 -13.39 -14.13
CA VAL A 102 3.36 -13.27 -13.11
C VAL A 102 2.83 -14.65 -12.75
N TRP A 103 2.62 -14.90 -11.46
CA TRP A 103 2.00 -16.13 -10.97
C TRP A 103 0.55 -16.28 -11.47
N PRO A 104 0.10 -17.48 -11.87
CA PRO A 104 0.78 -18.78 -11.81
C PRO A 104 1.65 -19.12 -13.03
N ASP A 105 1.76 -18.22 -14.01
CA ASP A 105 2.45 -18.46 -15.28
C ASP A 105 3.98 -18.27 -15.14
N ILE A 106 4.65 -19.28 -14.56
CA ILE A 106 6.07 -19.20 -14.20
C ILE A 106 7.06 -19.47 -15.35
N GLY A 107 6.62 -20.09 -16.45
CA GLY A 107 7.51 -20.54 -17.53
C GLY A 107 8.45 -21.66 -17.08
N ASP A 108 9.70 -21.68 -17.58
CA ASP A 108 10.75 -22.56 -17.05
C ASP A 108 11.17 -22.08 -15.65
N PRO A 109 11.00 -22.87 -14.58
CA PRO A 109 11.36 -22.45 -13.23
C PRO A 109 12.88 -22.24 -13.03
N ALA A 110 13.72 -22.80 -13.90
CA ALA A 110 15.16 -22.61 -13.85
C ALA A 110 15.59 -21.17 -14.23
N ASP A 111 14.75 -20.42 -14.94
CA ASP A 111 15.04 -19.03 -15.32
C ASP A 111 14.76 -18.04 -14.18
N ILE A 112 13.98 -18.45 -13.17
CA ILE A 112 13.53 -17.57 -12.09
C ILE A 112 14.68 -17.34 -11.10
N HIS A 113 15.32 -16.17 -11.20
CA HIS A 113 16.37 -15.74 -10.27
C HIS A 113 15.84 -14.85 -9.15
N TYR A 114 14.70 -14.18 -9.36
CA TYR A 114 14.13 -13.24 -8.39
C TYR A 114 12.65 -13.57 -8.17
N LEU A 115 12.20 -13.50 -6.92
CA LEU A 115 10.79 -13.67 -6.55
C LEU A 115 10.32 -12.43 -5.79
N GLY A 116 9.36 -11.70 -6.33
CA GLY A 116 8.60 -10.69 -5.60
C GLY A 116 7.30 -11.29 -5.08
N ALA A 117 7.15 -11.46 -3.77
CA ALA A 117 5.97 -12.11 -3.21
C ALA A 117 5.39 -11.40 -1.97
N TRP A 118 4.05 -11.42 -1.85
CA TRP A 118 3.38 -11.18 -0.56
C TRP A 118 3.45 -12.45 0.29
N LEU A 119 3.01 -13.59 -0.27
CA LEU A 119 3.18 -14.93 0.31
C LEU A 119 4.08 -15.77 -0.58
N ALA A 120 5.17 -16.29 -0.04
CA ALA A 120 6.05 -17.22 -0.75
C ALA A 120 5.37 -18.59 -0.94
N PRO A 121 5.69 -19.33 -2.01
CA PRO A 121 5.37 -20.75 -2.10
C PRO A 121 6.02 -21.55 -0.97
N ASP A 122 5.29 -22.56 -0.51
CA ASP A 122 5.65 -23.45 0.59
C ASP A 122 6.93 -24.26 0.35
N ASP A 123 7.21 -24.55 -0.92
CA ASP A 123 8.29 -25.40 -1.43
C ASP A 123 9.23 -24.60 -2.37
N VAL A 124 9.46 -23.32 -2.04
CA VAL A 124 10.16 -22.35 -2.90
C VAL A 124 11.48 -22.86 -3.49
N GLN A 125 12.26 -23.63 -2.74
CA GLN A 125 13.56 -24.15 -3.21
C GLN A 125 13.41 -25.27 -4.26
N THR A 126 12.38 -26.10 -4.12
CA THR A 126 12.10 -27.18 -5.08
C THR A 126 11.42 -26.62 -6.32
N LEU A 127 10.49 -25.68 -6.12
CA LEU A 127 9.76 -25.04 -7.21
C LEU A 127 10.66 -24.12 -8.04
N LEU A 128 11.53 -23.34 -7.41
CA LEU A 128 12.39 -22.33 -8.06
C LEU A 128 13.87 -22.62 -7.74
N PRO A 129 14.49 -23.62 -8.39
CA PRO A 129 15.79 -24.17 -7.99
C PRO A 129 16.96 -23.18 -8.12
N ASN A 130 16.83 -22.19 -9.00
CA ASN A 130 17.86 -21.16 -9.24
C ASN A 130 17.53 -19.82 -8.59
N LEU A 131 16.54 -19.77 -7.68
CA LEU A 131 16.14 -18.55 -7.00
C LEU A 131 17.30 -17.98 -6.19
N LYS A 132 17.63 -16.71 -6.43
CA LYS A 132 18.77 -16.01 -5.82
C LYS A 132 18.35 -15.03 -4.74
N VAL A 133 17.20 -14.36 -4.90
CA VAL A 133 16.70 -13.37 -3.92
C VAL A 133 15.18 -13.43 -3.84
N LEU A 134 14.64 -13.37 -2.62
CA LEU A 134 13.22 -13.17 -2.35
C LEU A 134 12.97 -11.74 -1.86
N PHE A 135 12.19 -10.97 -2.63
CA PHE A 135 11.72 -9.65 -2.28
C PHE A 135 10.32 -9.73 -1.66
N ALA A 136 10.21 -9.41 -0.37
CA ALA A 136 8.92 -9.29 0.30
C ALA A 136 8.24 -7.99 -0.17
N LEU A 137 7.05 -8.10 -0.77
CA LEU A 137 6.26 -6.99 -1.31
C LEU A 137 5.53 -6.20 -0.21
N SER A 138 6.27 -5.82 0.81
CA SER A 138 5.77 -5.24 2.07
C SER A 138 6.90 -4.60 2.87
N ALA A 139 6.53 -3.72 3.80
CA ALA A 139 7.49 -3.13 4.75
C ALA A 139 7.90 -4.08 5.88
N GLY A 140 7.02 -5.00 6.29
CA GLY A 140 7.32 -6.11 7.21
C GLY A 140 7.54 -7.42 6.46
N VAL A 141 7.89 -8.49 7.16
CA VAL A 141 8.07 -9.84 6.58
C VAL A 141 7.36 -10.95 7.37
N ASP A 142 6.52 -10.55 8.32
CA ASP A 142 5.79 -11.44 9.24
C ASP A 142 4.80 -12.38 8.52
N GLN A 143 4.34 -12.01 7.33
CA GLN A 143 3.51 -12.89 6.51
C GLN A 143 4.30 -14.03 5.85
N LEU A 144 5.64 -13.97 5.86
CA LEU A 144 6.51 -15.02 5.34
C LEU A 144 6.92 -15.95 6.47
N ASP A 145 6.70 -17.26 6.28
CA ASP A 145 7.28 -18.27 7.16
C ASP A 145 8.78 -18.43 6.86
N LEU A 146 9.60 -17.61 7.52
CA LEU A 146 11.05 -17.62 7.37
C LEU A 146 11.68 -18.97 7.79
N SER A 147 10.97 -19.83 8.54
CA SER A 147 11.48 -21.16 8.91
C SER A 147 11.48 -22.13 7.73
N ARG A 148 10.57 -21.90 6.77
CA ARG A 148 10.41 -22.71 5.55
C ARG A 148 11.25 -22.21 4.37
N ILE A 149 11.74 -20.97 4.45
CA ILE A 149 12.62 -20.39 3.44
C ILE A 149 14.07 -20.79 3.75
N PRO A 150 14.85 -21.32 2.79
CA PRO A 150 16.24 -21.70 3.00
C PRO A 150 17.06 -20.58 3.65
N LYS A 151 17.89 -20.91 4.66
CA LYS A 151 18.71 -19.93 5.38
C LYS A 151 19.71 -19.20 4.48
N SER A 152 20.14 -19.86 3.41
CA SER A 152 21.06 -19.30 2.41
C SER A 152 20.38 -18.33 1.44
N LEU A 153 19.05 -18.32 1.35
CA LEU A 153 18.31 -17.43 0.45
C LEU A 153 18.11 -16.07 1.14
N PRO A 154 18.68 -14.97 0.59
CA PRO A 154 18.42 -13.63 1.07
C PRO A 154 16.95 -13.27 0.93
N VAL A 155 16.38 -12.75 2.02
CA VAL A 155 15.04 -12.16 2.04
C VAL A 155 15.20 -10.66 2.25
N VAL A 156 14.62 -9.86 1.35
CA VAL A 156 14.76 -8.41 1.33
C VAL A 156 13.38 -7.79 1.38
N ARG A 157 13.11 -6.95 2.38
CA ARG A 157 11.86 -6.18 2.44
C ARG A 157 11.94 -4.99 1.51
N LEU A 158 10.83 -4.69 0.84
CA LEU A 158 10.75 -3.52 -0.03
C LEU A 158 10.73 -2.24 0.79
N LEU A 159 11.69 -1.36 0.48
CA LEU A 159 11.72 0.00 0.99
C LEU A 159 10.92 0.87 0.03
N ASP A 160 9.70 1.20 0.43
CA ASP A 160 8.80 2.04 -0.36
C ASP A 160 8.46 3.32 0.43
N PRO A 161 8.95 4.50 -0.01
CA PRO A 161 8.56 5.78 0.58
C PRO A 161 7.04 6.01 0.58
N GLY A 162 6.32 5.48 -0.42
CA GLY A 162 4.87 5.56 -0.55
C GLY A 162 4.11 4.89 0.60
N ILE A 163 4.67 3.82 1.18
CA ILE A 163 4.08 3.19 2.38
C ILE A 163 4.01 4.18 3.53
N SER A 164 5.08 4.96 3.74
CA SER A 164 5.10 5.91 4.86
C SER A 164 4.06 7.01 4.70
N HIS A 165 3.83 7.47 3.46
CA HIS A 165 2.79 8.44 3.18
C HIS A 165 1.39 7.87 3.45
N GLY A 166 1.09 6.68 2.91
CA GLY A 166 -0.19 6.01 3.15
C GLY A 166 -0.48 5.77 4.63
N MET A 167 0.52 5.36 5.40
CA MET A 167 0.39 5.20 6.86
C MET A 167 -0.02 6.52 7.54
N CYS A 168 0.56 7.65 7.13
CA CYS A 168 0.19 8.96 7.66
C CYS A 168 -1.23 9.38 7.26
N GLU A 169 -1.62 9.13 6.00
CA GLU A 169 -2.98 9.41 5.51
C GLU A 169 -4.02 8.62 6.31
N TYR A 170 -3.80 7.30 6.44
CA TYR A 170 -4.71 6.42 7.17
C TYR A 170 -4.76 6.75 8.66
N ALA A 171 -3.61 6.98 9.31
CA ALA A 171 -3.59 7.37 10.71
C ALA A 171 -4.32 8.71 10.95
N SER A 172 -4.13 9.68 10.07
CA SER A 172 -4.83 10.97 10.14
C SER A 172 -6.34 10.79 9.95
N PHE A 173 -6.76 9.97 8.98
CA PHE A 173 -8.16 9.59 8.79
C PHE A 173 -8.76 8.94 10.04
N ALA A 174 -8.08 7.93 10.61
CA ALA A 174 -8.56 7.17 11.75
C ALA A 174 -8.67 8.06 13.00
N VAL A 175 -7.64 8.86 13.29
CA VAL A 175 -7.63 9.80 14.43
C VAL A 175 -8.72 10.85 14.29
N LEU A 176 -8.84 11.49 13.12
CA LEU A 176 -9.87 12.51 12.88
C LEU A 176 -11.28 11.92 12.93
N SER A 177 -11.46 10.69 12.42
CA SER A 177 -12.74 9.99 12.46
C SER A 177 -13.19 9.73 13.89
N LEU A 178 -12.30 9.26 14.76
CA LEU A 178 -12.59 9.05 16.17
C LEU A 178 -12.77 10.37 16.92
N HIS A 179 -11.88 11.34 16.68
CA HIS A 179 -11.94 12.67 17.29
C HIS A 179 -13.26 13.40 17.00
N ARG A 180 -13.80 13.24 15.79
CA ARG A 180 -15.06 13.86 15.34
C ARG A 180 -16.28 12.95 15.47
N GLU A 181 -16.14 11.78 16.10
CA GLU A 181 -17.22 10.81 16.35
C GLU A 181 -17.92 10.33 15.07
N MET A 182 -17.17 10.11 13.97
CA MET A 182 -17.75 9.78 12.66
C MET A 182 -18.56 8.48 12.66
N LEU A 183 -18.18 7.47 13.45
CA LEU A 183 -18.97 6.23 13.56
C LEU A 183 -20.36 6.51 14.17
N ARG A 184 -20.43 7.37 15.19
CA ARG A 184 -21.68 7.77 15.82
C ARG A 184 -22.57 8.54 14.85
N TYR A 185 -22.00 9.49 14.11
CA TYR A 185 -22.76 10.24 13.10
C TYR A 185 -23.20 9.35 11.93
N ARG A 186 -22.41 8.33 11.56
CA ARG A 186 -22.82 7.33 10.58
C ARG A 186 -24.01 6.50 11.06
N GLN A 187 -24.01 6.09 12.32
CA GLN A 187 -25.16 5.41 12.92
C GLN A 187 -26.41 6.32 12.89
N GLN A 188 -26.29 7.57 13.33
CA GLN A 188 -27.41 8.52 13.28
C GLN A 188 -27.93 8.75 11.86
N GLN A 189 -27.06 8.80 10.86
CA GLN A 189 -27.46 8.92 9.45
C GLN A 189 -28.31 7.72 9.02
N ASN A 190 -27.89 6.50 9.35
CA ASN A 190 -28.65 5.28 9.04
C ASN A 190 -30.01 5.25 9.77
N GLU A 191 -30.10 5.85 10.95
CA GLU A 191 -31.32 5.96 11.75
C GLU A 191 -32.21 7.17 11.36
N GLY A 192 -31.76 8.04 10.46
CA GLY A 192 -32.48 9.27 10.10
C GLY A 192 -32.51 10.33 11.22
N VAL A 193 -31.55 10.30 12.13
CA VAL A 193 -31.49 11.18 13.32
C VAL A 193 -30.59 12.38 13.06
N TRP A 194 -31.16 13.59 13.16
CA TRP A 194 -30.40 14.84 13.14
C TRP A 194 -30.12 15.32 14.57
N LYS A 195 -28.95 14.98 15.12
CA LYS A 195 -28.55 15.36 16.49
C LYS A 195 -27.07 15.70 16.57
N ALA A 196 -26.76 16.89 17.08
CA ALA A 196 -25.39 17.34 17.33
C ALA A 196 -24.88 16.90 18.70
N HIS A 197 -23.57 16.70 18.82
CA HIS A 197 -22.88 16.40 20.08
C HIS A 197 -21.81 17.44 20.40
N PRO A 198 -21.44 17.62 21.69
CA PRO A 198 -20.38 18.52 22.10
C PRO A 198 -19.05 18.19 21.38
N LEU A 199 -18.42 19.21 20.81
CA LEU A 199 -17.13 19.07 20.16
C LEU A 199 -16.01 19.25 21.18
N ILE A 200 -15.04 18.32 21.18
CA ILE A 200 -13.80 18.44 21.95
C ILE A 200 -12.76 19.10 21.06
N PRO A 201 -12.19 20.28 21.42
CA PRO A 201 -11.09 20.88 20.66
C PRO A 201 -9.87 19.96 20.62
N ALA A 202 -9.11 19.98 19.51
CA ALA A 202 -7.95 19.09 19.31
C ALA A 202 -6.90 19.20 20.44
N HIS A 203 -6.61 20.41 20.94
CA HIS A 203 -5.69 20.63 22.06
C HIS A 203 -6.15 20.08 23.41
N LYS A 204 -7.39 19.57 23.49
CA LYS A 204 -7.91 18.85 24.66
C LYS A 204 -8.07 17.35 24.40
N ARG A 205 -7.55 16.86 23.27
CA ARG A 205 -7.59 15.46 22.89
C ARG A 205 -6.18 14.90 22.89
N ARG A 206 -5.97 13.91 23.75
CA ARG A 206 -4.69 13.25 23.92
C ARG A 206 -4.60 12.03 23.03
N VAL A 207 -3.59 12.01 22.15
CA VAL A 207 -3.37 10.94 21.17
C VAL A 207 -2.04 10.27 21.48
N GLY A 208 -2.09 8.99 21.81
CA GLY A 208 -0.93 8.19 22.16
C GLY A 208 -0.59 7.16 21.09
N VAL A 209 0.69 7.00 20.78
CA VAL A 209 1.18 6.03 19.79
C VAL A 209 2.06 4.97 20.46
N MET A 210 1.65 3.69 20.40
CA MET A 210 2.48 2.55 20.79
C MET A 210 3.37 2.13 19.62
N GLY A 211 4.67 2.20 19.85
CA GLY A 211 5.71 2.11 18.82
C GLY A 211 6.18 3.50 18.43
N LEU A 212 7.50 3.71 18.42
CA LEU A 212 8.14 4.99 18.07
C LEU A 212 9.21 4.81 16.98
N GLY A 213 9.04 3.78 16.15
CA GLY A 213 9.86 3.56 14.96
C GLY A 213 9.59 4.58 13.86
N LEU A 214 10.18 4.35 12.68
CA LEU A 214 10.11 5.28 11.54
C LEU A 214 8.67 5.68 11.18
N GLN A 215 7.75 4.72 11.10
CA GLN A 215 6.36 5.01 10.74
C GLN A 215 5.64 5.86 11.78
N ALA A 216 5.84 5.55 13.06
CA ALA A 216 5.26 6.31 14.16
C ALA A 216 5.73 7.77 14.17
N GLN A 217 7.01 8.02 13.89
CA GLN A 217 7.56 9.37 13.83
C GLN A 217 6.92 10.21 12.73
N HIS A 218 6.71 9.63 11.54
CA HIS A 218 6.01 10.30 10.45
C HIS A 218 4.54 10.56 10.81
N ILE A 219 3.85 9.58 11.42
CA ILE A 219 2.46 9.73 11.88
C ILE A 219 2.35 10.85 12.92
N LEU A 220 3.22 10.86 13.93
CA LEU A 220 3.24 11.92 14.96
C LEU A 220 3.47 13.30 14.32
N SER A 221 4.39 13.39 13.35
CA SER A 221 4.64 14.62 12.61
C SER A 221 3.44 15.07 11.78
N SER A 222 2.66 14.15 11.18
CA SER A 222 1.46 14.50 10.41
C SER A 222 0.29 14.89 11.30
N LEU A 223 0.24 14.39 12.54
CA LEU A 223 -0.80 14.73 13.51
C LEU A 223 -0.55 16.06 14.24
N LYS A 224 0.72 16.46 14.40
CA LYS A 224 1.11 17.69 15.13
C LYS A 224 0.40 18.96 14.65
N PRO A 225 0.23 19.23 13.34
CA PRO A 225 -0.46 20.44 12.85
C PRO A 225 -1.94 20.55 13.25
N PHE A 226 -2.61 19.45 13.60
CA PHE A 226 -3.99 19.49 14.09
C PHE A 226 -4.09 20.02 15.53
N GLY A 227 -2.97 20.09 16.26
CA GLY A 227 -2.90 20.62 17.62
C GLY A 227 -3.31 19.63 18.71
N PHE A 228 -3.20 18.32 18.47
CA PHE A 228 -3.40 17.29 19.49
C PHE A 228 -2.31 17.30 20.56
N GLU A 229 -2.64 16.85 21.77
CA GLU A 229 -1.63 16.52 22.78
C GLU A 229 -1.05 15.14 22.45
N LEU A 230 0.18 15.11 21.91
CA LEU A 230 0.80 13.91 21.40
C LEU A 230 1.73 13.24 22.43
N SER A 231 1.60 11.93 22.55
CA SER A 231 2.50 11.10 23.32
C SER A 231 2.84 9.81 22.58
N GLY A 232 3.91 9.14 22.99
CA GLY A 232 4.20 7.80 22.48
C GLY A 232 5.02 6.96 23.42
N TRP A 233 4.94 5.65 23.21
CA TRP A 233 5.59 4.65 24.04
C TRP A 233 6.39 3.67 23.20
N ALA A 234 7.57 3.30 23.67
CA ALA A 234 8.37 2.23 23.07
C ALA A 234 9.18 1.46 24.13
N ARG A 235 9.84 0.38 23.72
CA ARG A 235 10.71 -0.40 24.62
C ARG A 235 11.95 0.38 25.10
N ARG A 236 12.42 1.34 24.31
CA ARG A 236 13.62 2.13 24.58
C ARG A 236 13.28 3.60 24.54
N GLU A 237 14.14 4.40 25.14
CA GLU A 237 14.02 5.86 25.13
C GLU A 237 14.08 6.43 23.71
N HIS A 238 13.24 7.43 23.50
CA HIS A 238 13.20 8.24 22.28
C HIS A 238 12.99 9.70 22.65
N HIS A 239 13.42 10.57 21.74
CA HIS A 239 13.19 12.00 21.83
C HIS A 239 12.62 12.48 20.51
N ILE A 240 11.39 12.97 20.53
CA ILE A 240 10.65 13.45 19.36
C ILE A 240 10.11 14.83 19.71
N ASP A 241 10.44 15.84 18.89
CA ASP A 241 10.06 17.23 19.17
C ASP A 241 8.54 17.42 19.24
N GLY A 242 8.06 17.96 20.36
CA GLY A 242 6.64 18.20 20.62
C GLY A 242 5.83 16.93 20.94
N VAL A 243 6.49 15.81 21.31
CA VAL A 243 5.84 14.56 21.72
C VAL A 243 6.37 14.11 23.08
N ALA A 244 5.46 13.84 24.03
CA ALA A 244 5.84 13.22 25.30
C ALA A 244 6.19 11.74 25.08
N CYS A 245 7.47 11.39 25.25
CA CYS A 245 7.96 10.04 25.00
C CYS A 245 8.11 9.25 26.31
N TYR A 246 7.61 8.02 26.31
CA TYR A 246 7.67 7.08 27.43
C TYR A 246 8.40 5.80 27.00
N ALA A 247 9.09 5.16 27.93
CA ALA A 247 9.93 4.01 27.66
C ALA A 247 9.79 2.88 28.68
N GLY A 248 9.74 1.64 28.17
CA GLY A 248 9.74 0.43 29.00
C GLY A 248 8.42 0.18 29.73
N ASP A 249 8.32 -0.97 30.40
CA ASP A 249 7.09 -1.39 31.06
C ASP A 249 6.72 -0.49 32.25
N GLU A 250 7.72 0.04 32.98
CA GLU A 250 7.52 0.89 34.15
C GLU A 250 6.76 2.19 33.83
N GLN A 251 6.93 2.72 32.61
CA GLN A 251 6.28 3.96 32.18
C GLN A 251 5.02 3.71 31.34
N ARG A 252 4.70 2.45 31.03
CA ARG A 252 3.60 2.10 30.13
C ARG A 252 2.24 2.52 30.70
N ASP A 253 1.99 2.27 31.98
CA ASP A 253 0.71 2.63 32.60
C ASP A 253 0.52 4.15 32.69
N ALA A 254 1.60 4.90 32.93
CA ALA A 254 1.57 6.37 32.93
C ALA A 254 1.24 6.93 31.54
N PHE A 255 1.79 6.34 30.47
CA PHE A 255 1.44 6.65 29.09
C PHE A 255 -0.03 6.31 28.79
N LEU A 256 -0.48 5.10 29.11
CA LEU A 256 -1.85 4.64 28.81
C LEU A 256 -2.90 5.52 29.49
N GLY A 257 -2.70 5.92 30.75
CA GLY A 257 -3.59 6.80 31.49
C GLY A 257 -3.78 8.19 30.86
N GLN A 258 -2.96 8.53 29.86
CA GLN A 258 -3.02 9.78 29.12
C GLN A 258 -3.55 9.64 27.69
N CYS A 259 -4.09 8.49 27.27
CA CYS A 259 -4.51 8.27 25.89
C CYS A 259 -6.05 8.32 25.73
N ASP A 260 -6.60 9.39 25.15
CA ASP A 260 -8.02 9.38 24.72
C ASP A 260 -8.20 8.60 23.41
N ILE A 261 -7.18 8.59 22.57
CA ILE A 261 -7.08 7.77 21.37
C ILE A 261 -5.72 7.07 21.40
N LEU A 262 -5.71 5.74 21.37
CA LEU A 262 -4.50 4.92 21.35
C LEU A 262 -4.29 4.34 19.95
N LEU A 263 -3.12 4.56 19.35
CA LEU A 263 -2.71 3.97 18.08
C LEU A 263 -1.68 2.87 18.34
N CYS A 264 -1.89 1.68 17.80
CA CYS A 264 -0.89 0.62 17.78
C CYS A 264 -0.20 0.54 16.42
N VAL A 265 1.11 0.76 16.41
CA VAL A 265 2.01 0.62 15.24
C VAL A 265 3.28 -0.17 15.60
N LEU A 266 3.17 -1.05 16.60
CA LEU A 266 4.25 -1.93 17.03
C LEU A 266 4.56 -3.00 15.96
N PRO A 267 5.79 -3.52 15.90
CA PRO A 267 6.04 -4.79 15.22
C PRO A 267 5.38 -5.95 16.00
N LEU A 268 4.97 -7.02 15.31
CA LEU A 268 4.50 -8.25 15.96
C LEU A 268 5.69 -9.14 16.31
N THR A 269 5.80 -9.47 17.59
CA THR A 269 6.85 -10.30 18.19
C THR A 269 6.23 -11.07 19.35
N GLY A 270 6.91 -12.09 19.88
CA GLY A 270 6.42 -12.78 21.08
C GLY A 270 6.24 -11.89 22.32
N GLN A 271 6.86 -10.69 22.35
CA GLN A 271 6.67 -9.70 23.43
C GLN A 271 5.46 -8.78 23.21
N THR A 272 4.96 -8.68 21.98
CA THR A 272 3.88 -7.76 21.60
C THR A 272 2.60 -8.48 21.16
N GLU A 273 2.66 -9.80 21.00
CA GLU A 273 1.49 -10.65 20.78
C GLU A 273 0.50 -10.50 21.95
N GLY A 274 -0.77 -10.26 21.61
CA GLY A 274 -1.84 -10.04 22.57
C GLY A 274 -1.64 -8.83 23.50
N ILE A 275 -0.77 -7.87 23.16
CA ILE A 275 -0.51 -6.70 24.01
C ILE A 275 -1.76 -5.82 24.20
N LEU A 276 -2.61 -5.72 23.17
CA LEU A 276 -3.90 -5.04 23.22
C LEU A 276 -4.95 -6.01 23.80
N ASN A 277 -4.96 -6.10 25.13
CA ASN A 277 -5.83 -6.97 25.92
C ASN A 277 -6.58 -6.20 27.00
N ARG A 278 -7.42 -6.90 27.77
CA ARG A 278 -8.22 -6.34 28.86
C ARG A 278 -7.40 -5.49 29.84
N HIS A 279 -6.25 -5.99 30.29
CA HIS A 279 -5.43 -5.28 31.25
C HIS A 279 -4.93 -3.94 30.70
N LEU A 280 -4.49 -3.92 29.43
CA LEU A 280 -4.10 -2.67 28.77
C LEU A 280 -5.30 -1.71 28.66
N PHE A 281 -6.47 -2.22 28.24
CA PHE A 281 -7.66 -1.39 28.06
C PHE A 281 -8.14 -0.77 29.38
N GLU A 282 -8.02 -1.47 30.50
CA GLU A 282 -8.36 -0.97 31.84
C GLU A 282 -7.46 0.20 32.31
N ARG A 283 -6.25 0.32 31.76
CA ARG A 283 -5.35 1.45 32.05
C ARG A 283 -5.67 2.70 31.24
N LEU A 284 -6.45 2.57 30.17
CA LEU A 284 -6.91 3.71 29.39
C LEU A 284 -7.99 4.50 30.15
N PRO A 285 -8.09 5.82 29.94
CA PRO A 285 -9.25 6.59 30.34
C PRO A 285 -10.55 5.94 29.87
N LYS A 286 -11.57 5.92 30.74
CA LYS A 286 -12.90 5.40 30.36
C LYS A 286 -13.45 6.17 29.16
N GLY A 287 -13.86 5.45 28.12
CA GLY A 287 -14.33 6.02 26.86
C GLY A 287 -13.22 6.34 25.86
N ALA A 288 -11.98 5.90 26.10
CA ALA A 288 -10.91 5.97 25.11
C ALA A 288 -11.26 5.21 23.82
N ALA A 289 -10.55 5.49 22.74
CA ALA A 289 -10.73 4.80 21.47
C ALA A 289 -9.43 4.14 21.00
N LEU A 290 -9.57 3.05 20.24
CA LEU A 290 -8.45 2.25 19.75
C LEU A 290 -8.28 2.42 18.24
N ILE A 291 -7.04 2.49 17.77
CA ILE A 291 -6.67 2.31 16.37
C ILE A 291 -5.63 1.18 16.32
N ASN A 292 -5.91 0.10 15.61
CA ASN A 292 -4.90 -0.91 15.30
C ASN A 292 -4.62 -0.94 13.81
N MET A 293 -3.43 -0.46 13.44
CA MET A 293 -2.88 -0.52 12.08
C MET A 293 -1.47 -1.16 12.08
N GLY A 294 -1.16 -1.90 13.16
CA GLY A 294 0.06 -2.68 13.30
C GLY A 294 -0.16 -4.08 12.73
N ARG A 295 -0.47 -5.05 13.58
CA ARG A 295 -0.81 -6.43 13.19
C ARG A 295 -2.00 -6.95 14.00
N GLY A 296 -2.75 -7.87 13.41
CA GLY A 296 -3.89 -8.49 14.07
C GLY A 296 -3.53 -9.24 15.34
N GLY A 297 -2.37 -9.91 15.35
CA GLY A 297 -1.85 -10.63 16.51
C GLY A 297 -1.55 -9.77 17.75
N HIS A 298 -1.57 -8.43 17.64
CA HIS A 298 -1.51 -7.56 18.82
C HIS A 298 -2.80 -7.58 19.63
N LEU A 299 -3.94 -7.84 19.00
CA LEU A 299 -5.27 -7.65 19.55
C LEU A 299 -5.87 -8.94 20.06
N VAL A 300 -6.25 -8.98 21.34
CA VAL A 300 -7.15 -10.01 21.87
C VAL A 300 -8.59 -9.58 21.57
N GLU A 301 -9.17 -10.16 20.51
CA GLU A 301 -10.46 -9.69 19.96
C GLU A 301 -11.63 -9.80 20.94
N ALA A 302 -11.67 -10.85 21.76
CA ALA A 302 -12.70 -11.02 22.79
C ALA A 302 -12.65 -9.90 23.84
N ASP A 303 -11.45 -9.50 24.26
CA ASP A 303 -11.26 -8.41 25.22
C ASP A 303 -11.67 -7.06 24.62
N LEU A 304 -11.47 -6.85 23.31
CA LEU A 304 -11.95 -5.64 22.64
C LEU A 304 -13.48 -5.55 22.66
N LEU A 305 -14.18 -6.66 22.38
CA LEU A 305 -15.64 -6.68 22.43
C LEU A 305 -16.15 -6.34 23.83
N GLU A 306 -15.60 -6.98 24.87
CA GLU A 306 -15.97 -6.68 26.26
C GLU A 306 -15.69 -5.22 26.65
N ALA A 307 -14.54 -4.67 26.21
CA ALA A 307 -14.19 -3.28 26.47
C ALA A 307 -15.13 -2.29 25.76
N LEU A 308 -15.58 -2.60 24.54
CA LEU A 308 -16.54 -1.79 23.80
C LEU A 308 -17.95 -1.88 24.40
N ASP A 309 -18.37 -3.05 24.85
CA ASP A 309 -19.70 -3.29 25.43
C ASP A 309 -19.83 -2.64 26.81
N SER A 310 -18.80 -2.74 27.64
CA SER A 310 -18.74 -2.07 28.96
C SER A 310 -18.59 -0.56 28.88
N GLY A 311 -18.22 -0.02 27.70
CA GLY A 311 -17.92 1.39 27.50
C GLY A 311 -16.57 1.81 28.07
N GLN A 312 -15.69 0.85 28.42
CA GLN A 312 -14.28 1.13 28.66
C GLN A 312 -13.65 1.75 27.41
N LEU A 313 -13.96 1.20 26.23
CA LEU A 313 -13.67 1.79 24.93
C LEU A 313 -14.94 2.33 24.27
N SER A 314 -14.82 3.50 23.63
CA SER A 314 -15.93 4.14 22.92
C SER A 314 -16.03 3.70 21.45
N ALA A 315 -14.91 3.39 20.81
CA ALA A 315 -14.84 2.94 19.42
C ALA A 315 -13.46 2.34 19.09
N ALA A 316 -13.41 1.60 17.97
CA ALA A 316 -12.17 1.11 17.39
C ALA A 316 -12.13 1.32 15.86
N VAL A 317 -10.95 1.66 15.34
CA VAL A 317 -10.62 1.57 13.90
C VAL A 317 -9.58 0.47 13.75
N LEU A 318 -9.90 -0.56 12.99
CA LEU A 318 -9.06 -1.74 12.81
C LEU A 318 -8.76 -1.92 11.34
N ASP A 319 -7.48 -1.98 10.99
CA ASP A 319 -7.04 -2.32 9.63
C ASP A 319 -6.58 -3.78 9.51
N VAL A 320 -6.35 -4.44 10.63
CA VAL A 320 -5.71 -5.77 10.70
C VAL A 320 -6.47 -6.69 11.65
N LEU A 321 -6.48 -7.98 11.35
CA LEU A 321 -7.17 -9.03 12.12
C LEU A 321 -6.25 -10.22 12.39
N GLN A 322 -6.54 -11.00 13.43
CA GLN A 322 -5.72 -12.19 13.71
C GLN A 322 -5.70 -13.17 12.54
N GLN A 323 -6.87 -13.37 11.91
CA GLN A 323 -7.03 -14.18 10.72
C GLN A 323 -7.45 -13.30 9.54
N GLU A 324 -6.61 -13.27 8.51
CA GLU A 324 -6.86 -12.55 7.27
C GLU A 324 -6.88 -13.52 6.08
N PRO A 325 -7.85 -13.42 5.15
CA PRO A 325 -9.02 -12.54 5.21
C PRO A 325 -10.00 -12.94 6.33
N ALA A 326 -10.80 -11.98 6.80
CA ALA A 326 -11.81 -12.25 7.82
C ALA A 326 -12.86 -13.24 7.29
N SER A 327 -13.38 -14.11 8.17
CA SER A 327 -14.57 -14.90 7.85
C SER A 327 -15.79 -14.00 7.62
N ALA A 328 -16.77 -14.44 6.84
CA ALA A 328 -18.01 -13.69 6.61
C ALA A 328 -18.81 -13.47 7.91
N GLU A 329 -18.63 -14.37 8.88
CA GLU A 329 -19.29 -14.39 10.18
C GLU A 329 -18.52 -13.62 11.26
N HIS A 330 -17.40 -12.97 10.92
CA HIS A 330 -16.56 -12.28 11.91
C HIS A 330 -17.37 -11.23 12.68
N PRO A 331 -17.34 -11.20 14.03
CA PRO A 331 -18.22 -10.34 14.84
C PRO A 331 -18.01 -8.84 14.57
N PHE A 332 -16.78 -8.44 14.25
CA PHE A 332 -16.44 -7.05 13.96
C PHE A 332 -17.20 -6.46 12.76
N TRP A 333 -17.65 -7.27 11.80
CA TRP A 333 -18.40 -6.76 10.64
C TRP A 333 -19.69 -6.03 11.02
N LYS A 334 -20.33 -6.45 12.12
CA LYS A 334 -21.63 -5.92 12.55
C LYS A 334 -21.55 -5.05 13.79
N HIS A 335 -20.38 -4.91 14.39
CA HIS A 335 -20.24 -4.18 15.64
C HIS A 335 -20.32 -2.65 15.37
N PRO A 336 -21.29 -1.91 15.93
CA PRO A 336 -21.55 -0.52 15.55
C PRO A 336 -20.44 0.46 15.94
N LYS A 337 -19.58 0.07 16.89
CA LYS A 337 -18.43 0.86 17.36
C LYS A 337 -17.10 0.49 16.69
N ILE A 338 -17.11 -0.36 15.66
CA ILE A 338 -15.90 -0.77 14.94
C ILE A 338 -15.98 -0.27 13.49
N LEU A 339 -14.91 0.36 13.03
CA LEU A 339 -14.63 0.58 11.62
C LEU A 339 -13.53 -0.40 11.22
N LEU A 340 -13.84 -1.30 10.29
CA LEU A 340 -12.92 -2.33 9.81
C LEU A 340 -12.50 -2.03 8.37
N THR A 341 -11.21 -2.04 8.09
CA THR A 341 -10.65 -1.98 6.73
C THR A 341 -9.77 -3.22 6.47
N PRO A 342 -9.69 -3.70 5.22
CA PRO A 342 -9.09 -5.00 4.93
C PRO A 342 -7.57 -4.90 4.66
N HIS A 343 -6.78 -4.47 5.65
CA HIS A 343 -5.32 -4.36 5.58
C HIS A 343 -4.84 -3.41 4.46
N VAL A 344 -5.38 -2.19 4.48
CA VAL A 344 -5.16 -1.16 3.45
C VAL A 344 -4.60 0.15 4.01
N ALA A 345 -4.16 0.19 5.27
CA ALA A 345 -3.58 1.38 5.87
C ALA A 345 -2.38 1.91 5.09
N ALA A 346 -1.57 1.01 4.54
CA ALA A 346 -0.59 1.32 3.53
C ALA A 346 -0.32 0.11 2.66
N MET A 347 -0.18 0.35 1.36
CA MET A 347 0.15 -0.68 0.38
C MET A 347 1.33 -0.23 -0.45
N THR A 348 2.22 -1.17 -0.76
CA THR A 348 3.33 -0.94 -1.69
C THR A 348 2.79 -0.48 -3.03
N GLN A 349 3.24 0.69 -3.48
CA GLN A 349 2.92 1.23 -4.79
C GLN A 349 4.04 0.89 -5.77
N PRO A 350 3.74 0.28 -6.94
CA PRO A 350 4.76 -0.11 -7.89
C PRO A 350 5.72 1.02 -8.25
N GLU A 351 5.22 2.23 -8.49
CA GLU A 351 6.01 3.39 -8.92
C GLU A 351 7.05 3.85 -7.90
N SER A 352 6.67 3.90 -6.63
CA SER A 352 7.57 4.34 -5.56
C SER A 352 8.46 3.22 -5.04
N ALA A 353 8.04 1.96 -5.16
CA ALA A 353 8.79 0.79 -4.73
C ALA A 353 9.82 0.31 -5.76
N PHE A 354 9.53 0.47 -7.06
CA PHE A 354 10.34 -0.06 -8.14
C PHE A 354 11.80 0.43 -8.15
N PRO A 355 12.11 1.73 -7.91
CA PRO A 355 13.50 2.17 -7.86
C PRO A 355 14.33 1.43 -6.81
N GLY A 356 13.75 1.17 -5.63
CA GLY A 356 14.41 0.42 -4.55
C GLY A 356 14.55 -1.07 -4.86
N LEU A 357 13.53 -1.68 -5.49
CA LEU A 357 13.60 -3.05 -5.98
C LEU A 357 14.75 -3.22 -6.97
N LEU A 358 14.77 -2.38 -8.01
CA LEU A 358 15.74 -2.45 -9.08
C LEU A 358 17.16 -2.18 -8.54
N ASP A 359 17.34 -1.17 -7.69
CA ASP A 359 18.66 -0.91 -7.08
C ASP A 359 19.18 -2.13 -6.30
N ASN A 360 18.32 -2.82 -5.54
CA ASN A 360 18.71 -4.04 -4.84
C ASN A 360 19.07 -5.20 -5.78
N ILE A 361 18.32 -5.39 -6.87
CA ILE A 361 18.69 -6.37 -7.90
C ILE A 361 20.07 -6.05 -8.46
N ARG A 362 20.31 -4.78 -8.82
CA ARG A 362 21.60 -4.36 -9.38
C ARG A 362 22.75 -4.45 -8.37
N ARG A 363 22.51 -4.18 -7.08
CA ARG A 363 23.49 -4.41 -6.00
C ARG A 363 23.86 -5.87 -5.91
N PHE A 364 22.86 -6.75 -5.89
CA PHE A 364 23.07 -8.19 -5.84
C PHE A 364 23.91 -8.68 -7.03
N GLU A 365 23.60 -8.24 -8.24
CA GLU A 365 24.36 -8.56 -9.46
C GLU A 365 25.83 -8.10 -9.39
N ARG A 366 26.10 -7.00 -8.68
CA ARG A 366 27.46 -6.50 -8.44
C ARG A 366 28.16 -7.10 -7.21
N GLY A 367 27.49 -7.97 -6.46
CA GLY A 367 28.00 -8.52 -5.20
C GLY A 367 28.04 -7.51 -4.04
N GLU A 368 27.25 -6.43 -4.13
CA GLU A 368 27.12 -5.41 -3.10
C GLU A 368 26.02 -5.78 -2.08
N ALA A 369 26.12 -5.22 -0.86
CA ALA A 369 25.08 -5.41 0.15
C ALA A 369 23.75 -4.76 -0.28
N MET A 370 22.67 -5.54 -0.23
CA MET A 370 21.29 -5.07 -0.46
C MET A 370 20.76 -4.30 0.75
N GLN A 371 19.91 -3.30 0.48
CA GLN A 371 19.23 -2.53 1.51
C GLN A 371 17.92 -3.23 1.90
N GLY A 372 17.64 -3.31 3.21
CA GLY A 372 16.41 -3.95 3.71
C GLY A 372 16.49 -5.47 3.78
N GLN A 373 17.69 -6.07 3.70
CA GLN A 373 17.85 -7.49 3.97
C GLN A 373 17.45 -7.81 5.42
N VAL A 374 16.58 -8.80 5.60
CA VAL A 374 16.00 -9.19 6.90
C VAL A 374 17.07 -9.88 7.76
N ASP A 375 17.20 -9.42 9.00
CA ASP A 375 17.93 -10.16 10.04
C ASP A 375 16.99 -11.20 10.67
N ARG A 376 17.17 -12.47 10.31
CA ARG A 376 16.37 -13.58 10.82
C ARG A 376 16.52 -13.80 12.33
N GLY A 377 17.58 -13.28 12.97
CA GLY A 377 17.75 -13.33 14.42
C GLY A 377 16.87 -12.33 15.17
N GLN A 378 16.47 -11.24 14.52
CA GLN A 378 15.60 -10.20 15.09
C GLN A 378 14.14 -10.30 14.62
N GLY A 379 13.91 -10.97 13.48
CA GLY A 379 12.57 -11.18 12.92
C GLY A 379 11.98 -9.97 12.19
N TYR A 380 12.77 -8.93 11.91
CA TYR A 380 12.36 -7.73 11.18
C TYR A 380 13.53 -7.00 10.50
#